data_AF-A0A2V9M9X6-F1
#
_entry.id   AF-A0A2V9M9X6-F1
#
_cell.length_a   1.000
_cell.length_b   1.000
_cell.length_c   1.000
_cell.angle_alpha   90.00
_cell.angle_beta   90.00
_cell.angle_gamma   90.00
#
_symmetry.space_group_name_H-M   'P 1'
#
loop_
_entity.id
_entity.type
_entity.pdbx_description
1 polymer ?
#
loop_
_entity_poly.entity_id
_entity_poly.type
_entity_poly.pdbx_seq_one_letter_code
_entity_poly.pdbx_strand_id
1 'polypeptide(L)'
;MRVKNRLLAPEVLQTSVMDCGPAVLKCLLEGFGIAASYDRLREACQTEVDGTSIDTIERVVQELGLQAEQIMVPLDHVLLNASQILPAIVVVQPSNGCIHFVLAWNRHGWRVQVMDPATGRRWPACKQFLNEIY
;
A
#
# COMPACT_ATOMS: atom_id res chain seq x y z
N MET A 1 8.68 11.79 15.60
CA MET A 1 9.68 12.31 14.62
C MET A 1 9.07 12.09 13.23
N ARG A 2 8.72 13.14 12.48
CA ARG A 2 8.15 12.96 11.12
C ARG A 2 9.28 12.51 10.20
N VAL A 3 9.27 11.23 9.84
CA VAL A 3 10.13 10.70 8.79
C VAL A 3 9.80 11.49 7.50
N LYS A 4 10.81 12.02 6.82
CA LYS A 4 10.59 12.76 5.56
C LYS A 4 10.20 11.76 4.48
N ASN A 5 8.91 11.68 4.17
CA ASN A 5 8.43 10.84 3.07
C ASN A 5 8.96 11.36 1.75
N ARG A 6 9.40 10.45 0.88
CA ARG A 6 9.72 10.78 -0.50
C ARG A 6 8.49 11.41 -1.18
N LEU A 7 8.73 12.34 -2.12
CA LEU A 7 7.66 12.92 -2.94
C LEU A 7 6.93 11.87 -3.77
N LEU A 8 7.65 10.81 -4.13
CA LEU A 8 7.22 9.73 -5.00
C LEU A 8 7.39 8.40 -4.25
N ALA A 9 6.35 7.58 -4.19
CA ALA A 9 6.43 6.19 -3.70
C ALA A 9 7.54 5.42 -4.43
N PRO A 10 8.43 4.66 -3.81
CA PRO A 10 9.35 3.79 -4.54
C PRO A 10 8.60 2.79 -5.43
N GLU A 11 9.13 2.50 -6.62
CA GLU A 11 8.48 1.51 -7.49
C GLU A 11 8.96 0.10 -7.13
N VAL A 12 8.04 -0.75 -6.68
CA VAL A 12 8.31 -2.12 -6.27
C VAL A 12 7.27 -3.05 -6.90
N LEU A 13 7.69 -3.83 -7.88
CA LEU A 13 6.84 -4.81 -8.53
C LEU A 13 6.85 -6.13 -7.75
N GLN A 14 5.71 -6.80 -7.71
CA GLN A 14 5.62 -8.15 -7.15
C GLN A 14 6.31 -9.16 -8.08
N THR A 15 7.02 -10.12 -7.50
CA THR A 15 7.66 -11.20 -8.27
C THR A 15 6.73 -12.39 -8.53
N SER A 16 5.65 -12.50 -7.75
CA SER A 16 4.59 -13.50 -7.88
C SER A 16 3.22 -12.86 -7.74
N VAL A 17 2.16 -13.52 -8.24
CA VAL A 17 0.77 -13.06 -8.11
C VAL A 17 0.35 -12.88 -6.64
N MET A 18 0.90 -13.70 -5.74
CA MET A 18 0.58 -13.69 -4.31
C MET A 18 1.39 -12.70 -3.47
N ASP A 19 2.27 -11.92 -4.11
CA ASP A 19 3.28 -11.10 -3.43
C ASP A 19 2.90 -9.62 -3.30
N CYS A 20 1.64 -9.27 -3.51
CA CYS A 20 1.19 -7.88 -3.37
C CYS A 20 1.48 -7.33 -1.97
N GLY A 21 1.34 -8.14 -0.91
CA GLY A 21 1.67 -7.80 0.47
C GLY A 21 3.15 -7.41 0.69
N PRO A 22 4.13 -8.32 0.45
CA PRO A 22 5.56 -8.01 0.51
C PRO A 22 5.95 -6.78 -0.31
N ALA A 23 5.38 -6.62 -1.51
CA ALA A 23 5.69 -5.50 -2.40
C ALA A 23 5.19 -4.16 -1.86
N VAL A 24 3.95 -4.06 -1.33
CA VAL A 24 3.47 -2.80 -0.72
C VAL A 24 4.26 -2.44 0.54
N LEU A 25 4.66 -3.43 1.35
CA LEU A 25 5.50 -3.21 2.53
C LEU A 25 6.86 -2.64 2.13
N LYS A 26 7.51 -3.26 1.14
CA LYS A 26 8.81 -2.83 0.63
C LYS A 26 8.73 -1.39 0.12
N CYS A 27 7.69 -1.07 -0.67
CA CYS A 27 7.44 0.28 -1.16
C CYS A 27 7.27 1.29 -0.02
N LEU A 28 6.41 0.97 0.95
CA LEU A 28 6.13 1.80 2.11
C LEU A 28 7.41 2.11 2.89
N LEU A 29 8.14 1.07 3.29
CA LEU A 29 9.37 1.17 4.10
C LEU A 29 10.45 1.98 3.38
N GLU A 30 10.72 1.70 2.10
CA GLU A 30 11.69 2.48 1.32
C GLU A 30 11.26 3.94 1.13
N GLY A 31 9.94 4.19 1.06
CA GLY A 31 9.36 5.53 0.98
C GLY A 31 9.61 6.35 2.23
N PHE A 32 9.70 5.68 3.38
CA PHE A 32 10.14 6.19 4.68
C PHE A 32 11.66 6.08 4.90
N GLY A 33 12.44 5.58 3.93
CA GLY A 33 13.89 5.44 4.04
C GLY A 33 14.35 4.28 4.93
N ILE A 34 13.47 3.33 5.23
CA ILE A 34 13.78 2.10 5.96
C ILE A 34 14.15 1.03 4.93
N ALA A 35 15.40 0.55 4.99
CA ALA A 35 15.85 -0.53 4.12
C ALA A 35 15.31 -1.88 4.60
N ALA A 36 14.66 -2.63 3.71
CA ALA A 36 14.15 -3.98 3.99
C ALA A 36 14.50 -4.92 2.83
N SER A 37 14.85 -6.18 3.11
CA SER A 37 15.04 -7.18 2.05
C SER A 37 13.69 -7.66 1.56
N TYR A 38 13.50 -7.74 0.24
CA TYR A 38 12.27 -8.27 -0.34
C TYR A 38 12.03 -9.73 0.09
N ASP A 39 13.07 -10.57 0.07
CA ASP A 39 12.97 -11.97 0.50
C ASP A 39 12.58 -12.09 1.97
N ARG A 40 13.12 -11.23 2.84
CA ARG A 40 12.74 -11.19 4.27
C ARG A 40 11.31 -10.75 4.48
N LEU A 41 10.83 -9.77 3.70
CA LEU A 41 9.43 -9.36 3.74
C LEU A 41 8.51 -10.48 3.25
N ARG A 42 8.92 -11.19 2.20
CA ARG A 42 8.19 -12.36 1.69
C ARG A 42 8.11 -13.47 2.74
N GLU A 43 9.21 -13.77 3.42
CA GLU A 43 9.24 -14.71 4.55
C GLU A 43 8.34 -14.25 5.70
N ALA A 44 8.41 -12.97 6.09
CA ALA A 44 7.63 -12.42 7.21
C ALA A 44 6.13 -12.37 6.93
N CYS A 45 5.76 -12.17 5.67
CA CYS A 45 4.38 -12.19 5.19
C CYS A 45 3.80 -13.60 5.07
N GLN A 46 4.64 -14.65 5.17
CA GLN A 46 4.26 -16.06 5.09
C GLN A 46 3.13 -16.31 4.08
N THR A 47 3.34 -15.91 2.81
CA THR A 47 2.29 -16.03 1.78
C THR A 47 1.83 -17.48 1.68
N GLU A 48 0.68 -17.80 2.27
CA GLU A 48 0.02 -19.09 2.10
C GLU A 48 -0.60 -19.15 0.69
N VAL A 49 -1.43 -20.16 0.42
CA VAL A 49 -2.14 -20.29 -0.87
C VAL A 49 -3.03 -19.08 -1.16
N ASP A 50 -3.50 -18.39 -0.11
CA ASP A 50 -4.45 -17.28 -0.21
C ASP A 50 -3.80 -15.87 -0.18
N GLY A 51 -2.47 -15.79 -0.05
CA GLY A 51 -1.73 -14.52 -0.03
C GLY A 51 -1.38 -14.02 1.37
N THR A 52 -1.27 -12.70 1.55
CA THR A 52 -0.93 -12.08 2.85
C THR A 52 -2.20 -11.50 3.49
N SER A 53 -2.42 -11.74 4.78
CA SER A 53 -3.55 -11.10 5.51
C SER A 53 -3.24 -9.66 5.90
N ILE A 54 -4.29 -8.85 6.09
CA ILE A 54 -4.14 -7.46 6.58
C ILE A 54 -3.54 -7.42 8.01
N ASP A 55 -3.85 -8.40 8.85
CA ASP A 55 -3.25 -8.57 10.18
C ASP A 55 -1.74 -8.79 10.12
N THR A 56 -1.30 -9.57 9.12
CA THR A 56 0.12 -9.81 8.89
C THR A 56 0.82 -8.54 8.41
N ILE A 57 0.18 -7.77 7.52
CA ILE A 57 0.70 -6.48 7.08
C ILE A 57 0.92 -5.53 8.27
N GLU A 58 -0.11 -5.32 9.10
CA GLU A 58 0.00 -4.44 10.26
C GLU A 58 1.12 -4.89 11.21
N ARG A 59 1.15 -6.17 11.57
CA ARG A 59 2.17 -6.74 12.45
C ARG A 59 3.58 -6.52 11.91
N VAL A 60 3.82 -6.82 10.64
CA VAL A 60 5.15 -6.67 10.01
C VAL A 60 5.58 -5.20 9.94
N VAL A 61 4.66 -4.28 9.62
CA VAL A 61 4.95 -2.83 9.61
C VAL A 61 5.35 -2.35 11.00
N GLN A 62 4.64 -2.80 12.04
CA GLN A 62 4.92 -2.45 13.44
C GLN A 62 6.25 -3.03 13.92
N GLU A 63 6.54 -4.30 13.64
CA GLU A 63 7.82 -4.95 13.96
C GLU A 63 9.02 -4.23 13.31
N LEU A 64 8.81 -3.60 12.15
CA LEU A 64 9.83 -2.84 11.42
C LEU A 64 9.90 -1.35 11.81
N GLY A 65 9.18 -0.96 12.88
CA GLY A 65 9.34 0.34 13.54
C GLY A 65 8.43 1.45 13.04
N LEU A 66 7.41 1.14 12.23
CA LEU A 66 6.38 2.10 11.85
C LEU A 66 5.14 1.96 12.74
N GLN A 67 4.53 3.08 13.11
CA GLN A 67 3.22 3.09 13.75
C GLN A 67 2.17 2.90 12.65
N ALA A 68 1.44 1.80 12.69
CA ALA A 68 0.38 1.47 11.74
C ALA A 68 -0.87 1.01 12.49
N GLU A 69 -2.03 1.35 11.95
CA GLU A 69 -3.34 0.97 12.47
C GLU A 69 -4.22 0.53 11.30
N GLN A 70 -4.93 -0.57 11.47
CA GLN A 70 -6.00 -0.99 10.56
C GLN A 70 -7.30 -0.25 10.89
N ILE A 71 -7.83 0.51 9.93
CA ILE A 71 -9.06 1.28 10.11
C ILE A 71 -10.02 1.10 8.93
N MET A 72 -11.31 1.08 9.22
CA MET A 72 -12.36 1.24 8.22
C MET A 72 -12.67 2.74 8.07
N VAL A 73 -12.66 3.22 6.84
CA VAL A 73 -12.82 4.66 6.55
C VAL A 73 -13.96 4.85 5.53
N PRO A 74 -14.85 5.82 5.72
CA PRO A 74 -15.75 6.26 4.66
C PRO A 74 -14.99 6.59 3.37
N LEU A 75 -15.49 6.13 2.22
CA LEU A 75 -14.78 6.23 0.95
C LEU A 75 -14.43 7.68 0.57
N ASP A 76 -15.33 8.61 0.85
CA ASP A 76 -15.15 10.04 0.62
C ASP A 76 -14.09 10.67 1.54
N HIS A 77 -13.68 10.02 2.62
CA HIS A 77 -12.64 10.48 3.55
C HIS A 77 -11.23 9.99 3.18
N VAL A 78 -11.08 8.90 2.41
CA VAL A 78 -9.79 8.28 2.08
C VAL A 78 -8.80 9.28 1.46
N LEU A 79 -9.30 10.15 0.57
CA LEU A 79 -8.48 11.12 -0.16
C LEU A 79 -8.64 12.57 0.34
N LEU A 80 -9.33 12.79 1.47
CA LEU A 80 -9.42 14.13 2.07
C LEU A 80 -8.10 14.48 2.74
N ASN A 81 -7.52 15.64 2.41
CA ASN A 81 -6.29 16.07 3.07
C ASN A 81 -6.48 16.21 4.59
N ALA A 82 -7.67 16.61 5.06
CA ALA A 82 -7.96 16.77 6.48
C ALA A 82 -7.98 15.45 7.27
N SER A 83 -8.18 14.30 6.63
CA SER A 83 -8.19 12.99 7.31
C SER A 83 -6.80 12.46 7.62
N GLN A 84 -5.75 13.00 6.98
CA GLN A 84 -4.34 12.60 7.20
C GLN A 84 -4.09 11.08 7.05
N ILE A 85 -4.87 10.40 6.20
CA ILE A 85 -4.80 8.94 6.01
C ILE A 85 -3.57 8.52 5.19
N LEU A 86 -3.14 9.34 4.22
CA LEU A 86 -2.06 8.96 3.30
C LEU A 86 -0.66 9.17 3.93
N PRO A 87 0.30 8.26 3.69
CA PRO A 87 0.21 7.08 2.84
C PRO A 87 -0.55 5.92 3.52
N ALA A 88 -1.33 5.16 2.74
CA ALA A 88 -2.12 4.02 3.23
C ALA A 88 -2.00 2.81 2.30
N ILE A 89 -1.91 1.62 2.89
CA ILE A 89 -2.13 0.36 2.18
C ILE A 89 -3.64 0.17 2.07
N VAL A 90 -4.13 -0.01 0.85
CA VAL A 90 -5.56 -0.04 0.52
C VAL A 90 -5.90 -1.37 -0.12
N VAL A 91 -6.98 -1.98 0.35
CA VAL A 91 -7.58 -3.15 -0.28
C VAL A 91 -8.41 -2.69 -1.46
N VAL A 92 -8.09 -3.18 -2.66
CA VAL A 92 -8.83 -2.91 -3.88
C VAL A 92 -9.33 -4.20 -4.49
N GLN A 93 -10.42 -4.10 -5.23
CA GLN A 93 -10.91 -5.17 -6.09
C GLN A 93 -11.05 -4.61 -7.50
N PRO A 94 -9.99 -4.73 -8.34
CA PRO A 94 -10.08 -4.33 -9.73
C PRO A 94 -11.11 -5.19 -10.47
N SER A 95 -11.49 -4.76 -11.68
CA SER A 95 -12.53 -5.42 -12.49
C SER A 95 -12.26 -6.89 -12.85
N ASN A 96 -11.04 -7.39 -12.59
CA ASN A 96 -10.68 -8.80 -12.72
C ASN A 96 -11.13 -9.68 -11.53
N GLY A 97 -11.67 -9.08 -10.46
CA GLY A 97 -12.33 -9.76 -9.35
C GLY A 97 -11.42 -10.21 -8.21
N CYS A 98 -10.10 -10.11 -8.34
CA CYS A 98 -9.16 -10.53 -7.29
C CYS A 98 -8.89 -9.39 -6.30
N ILE A 99 -9.04 -9.68 -5.01
CA ILE A 99 -8.64 -8.76 -3.93
C ILE A 99 -7.13 -8.55 -4.00
N HIS A 100 -6.70 -7.29 -3.89
CA HIS A 100 -5.32 -6.88 -4.08
C HIS A 100 -4.94 -5.74 -3.14
N PHE A 101 -3.69 -5.70 -2.70
CA PHE A 101 -3.15 -4.57 -1.94
C PHE A 101 -2.43 -3.60 -2.87
N VAL A 102 -2.76 -2.32 -2.73
CA VAL A 102 -2.03 -1.22 -3.38
C VAL A 102 -1.66 -0.18 -2.32
N LEU A 103 -0.66 0.65 -2.62
CA LEU A 103 -0.26 1.74 -1.73
C LEU A 103 -0.72 3.08 -2.30
N ALA A 104 -1.71 3.71 -1.68
CA ALA A 104 -2.04 5.10 -1.95
C ALA A 104 -1.02 6.00 -1.24
N TRP A 105 -0.18 6.70 -2.00
CA TRP A 105 0.97 7.42 -1.45
C TRP A 105 0.66 8.86 -1.09
N ASN A 106 0.13 9.61 -2.06
CA ASN A 106 -0.17 11.02 -1.89
C ASN A 106 -1.21 11.48 -2.91
N ARG A 107 -1.96 12.53 -2.58
CA ARG A 107 -2.92 13.17 -3.46
C ARG A 107 -2.30 14.40 -4.12
N HIS A 108 -2.45 14.48 -5.44
CA HIS A 108 -1.99 15.59 -6.27
C HIS A 108 -3.18 16.20 -7.01
N GLY A 109 -3.88 17.11 -6.34
CA GLY A 109 -5.08 17.77 -6.88
C GLY A 109 -6.20 16.76 -7.15
N TRP A 110 -6.49 16.51 -8.43
CA TRP A 110 -7.52 15.57 -8.88
C TRP A 110 -6.98 14.15 -9.14
N ARG A 111 -5.66 13.94 -9.03
CA ARG A 111 -5.02 12.64 -9.15
C ARG A 111 -4.53 12.14 -7.79
N VAL A 112 -4.42 10.82 -7.67
CA VAL A 112 -3.75 10.17 -6.54
C VAL A 112 -2.58 9.37 -7.09
N GLN A 113 -1.44 9.42 -6.41
CA GLN A 113 -0.33 8.52 -6.69
C GLN A 113 -0.61 7.19 -6.00
N VAL A 114 -0.68 6.13 -6.79
CA VAL A 114 -0.88 4.76 -6.30
C VAL A 114 0.29 3.92 -6.76
N MET A 115 0.94 3.22 -5.85
CA MET A 115 1.86 2.15 -6.20
C MET A 115 1.10 0.84 -6.20
N ASP A 116 0.97 0.24 -7.38
CA ASP A 116 0.29 -1.03 -7.58
C ASP A 116 1.34 -2.11 -7.86
N PRO A 117 1.52 -3.10 -6.98
CA PRO A 117 2.54 -4.13 -7.15
C PRO A 117 2.47 -4.88 -8.49
N ALA A 118 1.29 -4.99 -9.10
CA ALA A 118 1.09 -5.73 -10.34
C ALA A 118 1.42 -4.90 -11.60
N THR A 119 1.26 -3.57 -11.54
CA THR A 119 1.32 -2.70 -12.72
C THR A 119 2.29 -1.52 -12.59
N GLY A 120 2.92 -1.35 -11.43
CA GLY A 120 3.82 -0.25 -11.15
C GLY A 120 3.10 0.99 -10.63
N ARG A 121 3.79 2.13 -10.72
CA ARG A 121 3.24 3.40 -10.24
C ARG A 121 2.16 3.93 -11.19
N ARG A 122 0.96 4.14 -10.66
CA ARG A 122 -0.19 4.71 -11.36
C ARG A 122 -0.55 6.11 -10.85
N TRP A 123 -1.26 6.86 -11.69
CA TRP A 123 -1.78 8.20 -11.39
C TRP A 123 -3.25 8.36 -11.79
N PRO A 124 -4.16 7.50 -11.29
CA PRO A 124 -5.57 7.57 -11.63
C PRO A 124 -6.20 8.88 -11.15
N ALA A 125 -7.32 9.26 -11.78
CA ALA A 125 -8.19 10.28 -11.21
C ALA A 125 -8.72 9.79 -9.86
N CYS A 126 -8.91 10.70 -8.89
CA CYS A 126 -9.40 10.34 -7.55
C CYS A 126 -10.69 9.52 -7.62
N LYS A 127 -11.66 9.93 -8.44
CA LYS A 127 -12.91 9.19 -8.65
C LYS A 127 -12.71 7.76 -9.16
N GLN A 128 -11.75 7.56 -10.07
CA GLN A 128 -11.45 6.23 -10.59
C GLN A 128 -10.87 5.34 -9.49
N PHE A 129 -9.90 5.85 -8.72
CA PHE A 129 -9.30 5.08 -7.63
C PHE A 129 -10.32 4.73 -6.54
N LEU A 130 -11.20 5.66 -6.16
CA LEU A 130 -12.23 5.38 -5.17
C LEU A 130 -13.20 4.27 -5.61
N ASN A 131 -13.45 4.11 -6.91
CA ASN A 131 -14.25 3.00 -7.43
C ASN A 131 -13.52 1.64 -7.43
N GLU A 132 -12.19 1.63 -7.23
CA GLU A 132 -11.39 0.40 -7.14
C GLU A 132 -11.35 -0.16 -5.70
N ILE A 133 -11.65 0.67 -4.69
CA ILE A 133 -11.57 0.29 -3.26
C ILE A 133 -12.70 -0.69 -2.91
N TYR A 134 -12.34 -1.75 -2.18
CA TYR A 134 -13.26 -2.80 -1.71
C TYR A 134 -14.16 -2.30 -0.57
#